data_AF-A0AAV3GXB4-F1
#
_entry.id   AF-A0AAV3GXB4-F1
#
_cell.length_a   1.000
_cell.length_b   1.000
_cell.length_c   1.000
_cell.angle_alpha   90.00
_cell.angle_beta   90.00
_cell.angle_gamma   90.00
#
_symmetry.space_group_name_H-M   'P 1'
#
loop_
_entity.id
_entity.type
_entity.pdbx_description
1 polymer ?
#
loop_
_entity_poly.entity_id
_entity_poly.type
_entity_poly.pdbx_seq_one_letter_code
_entity_poly.pdbx_strand_id
1 'polypeptide(L)'
;MTEKKMSLIDRCKQIDIVDFARNNGMAVVNKGRDYRLEDHDSFVFDRRKQRFYWNSQNISGDIIELAKLFFIDKEIQDSKQQFKAATDFILKNEDKTERVENLHFETEKYKDHPVDYQPLTEKGRNYLKEERKLPEWLIDYAEKEGLIA
;
A
#
# COMPACT_ATOMS: atom_id res chain seq x y z
N MET A 1 38.29 -3.72 -3.60
CA MET A 1 36.85 -3.46 -3.36
C MET A 1 36.11 -4.61 -4.01
N THR A 2 35.68 -5.61 -3.25
CA THR A 2 35.01 -6.79 -3.81
C THR A 2 33.57 -6.38 -4.15
N GLU A 3 33.21 -6.35 -5.43
CA GLU A 3 31.81 -6.21 -5.84
C GLU A 3 31.00 -7.31 -5.16
N LYS A 4 30.12 -6.93 -4.22
CA LYS A 4 29.19 -7.85 -3.60
C LYS A 4 28.20 -8.25 -4.69
N LYS A 5 28.41 -9.42 -5.30
CA LYS A 5 27.54 -9.97 -6.32
C LYS A 5 26.10 -10.00 -5.78
N MET A 6 25.23 -9.21 -6.39
CA MET A 6 23.84 -9.06 -5.96
C MET A 6 23.12 -10.41 -6.07
N SER A 7 22.37 -10.81 -5.04
CA SER A 7 21.65 -12.08 -5.07
C SER A 7 20.52 -12.04 -6.09
N LEU A 8 20.04 -13.20 -6.53
CA LEU A 8 18.88 -13.30 -7.43
C LEU A 8 17.65 -12.58 -6.86
N ILE A 9 17.43 -12.73 -5.55
CA ILE A 9 16.32 -12.10 -4.84
C ILE A 9 16.49 -10.58 -4.88
N ASP A 10 17.68 -10.08 -4.55
CA ASP A 10 17.95 -8.64 -4.56
C ASP A 10 17.74 -8.05 -5.95
N ARG A 11 18.16 -8.75 -7.03
CA ARG A 11 17.89 -8.33 -8.41
C ARG A 11 16.41 -8.19 -8.71
N CYS A 12 15.60 -9.18 -8.35
CA CYS A 12 14.15 -9.11 -8.56
C CYS A 12 13.54 -7.95 -7.76
N LYS A 13 14.00 -7.72 -6.52
CA LYS A 13 13.51 -6.64 -5.64
C LYS A 13 13.91 -5.23 -6.07
N GLN A 14 14.81 -5.09 -7.05
CA GLN A 14 15.14 -3.81 -7.65
C GLN A 14 14.21 -3.41 -8.80
N ILE A 15 13.23 -4.24 -9.15
CA ILE A 15 12.22 -3.93 -10.17
C ILE A 15 11.00 -3.30 -9.49
N ASP A 16 10.50 -2.19 -10.03
CA ASP A 16 9.32 -1.51 -9.50
C ASP A 16 8.05 -2.35 -9.67
N ILE A 17 7.41 -2.71 -8.55
CA ILE A 17 6.26 -3.60 -8.50
C ILE A 17 5.04 -3.06 -9.26
N VAL A 18 4.83 -1.73 -9.25
CA VAL A 18 3.68 -1.10 -9.92
C VAL A 18 3.88 -1.09 -11.42
N ASP A 19 5.06 -0.67 -11.88
CA ASP A 19 5.39 -0.67 -13.30
C ASP A 19 5.44 -2.09 -13.85
N PHE A 20 6.01 -3.04 -13.10
CA PHE A 20 5.98 -4.47 -13.43
C PHE A 20 4.56 -4.98 -13.64
N ALA A 21 3.65 -4.69 -12.70
CA ALA A 21 2.25 -5.10 -12.79
C ALA A 21 1.57 -4.52 -14.05
N ARG A 22 1.77 -3.23 -14.34
CA ARG A 22 1.21 -2.56 -15.53
C ARG A 22 1.74 -3.15 -16.83
N ASN A 23 3.06 -3.33 -16.93
CA ASN A 23 3.71 -3.84 -18.13
C ASN A 23 3.36 -5.31 -18.42
N ASN A 24 2.89 -6.04 -17.41
CA ASN A 24 2.41 -7.42 -17.53
C ASN A 24 0.87 -7.52 -17.56
N GLY A 25 0.18 -6.42 -17.88
CA GLY A 25 -1.25 -6.44 -18.23
C GLY A 25 -2.21 -6.29 -17.04
N MET A 26 -1.73 -5.94 -15.85
CA MET A 26 -2.63 -5.57 -14.74
C MET A 26 -3.09 -4.12 -14.89
N ALA A 27 -4.41 -3.90 -14.82
CA ALA A 27 -5.01 -2.57 -14.84
C ALA A 27 -4.80 -1.84 -13.50
N VAL A 28 -3.60 -1.28 -13.30
CA VAL A 28 -3.24 -0.55 -12.06
C VAL A 28 -3.53 0.95 -12.22
N VAL A 29 -4.52 1.44 -11.50
CA VAL A 29 -4.92 2.86 -11.46
C VAL A 29 -4.30 3.59 -10.27
N ASN A 30 -4.05 4.89 -10.43
CA ASN A 30 -3.65 5.76 -9.33
C ASN A 30 -4.90 6.38 -8.69
N LYS A 31 -5.13 6.11 -7.40
CA LYS A 31 -6.15 6.76 -6.57
C LYS A 31 -5.45 7.61 -5.49
N GLY A 32 -5.15 8.85 -5.84
CA GLY A 32 -4.50 9.82 -4.94
C GLY A 32 -3.02 9.50 -4.71
N ARG A 33 -2.70 8.96 -3.53
CA ARG A 33 -1.34 8.51 -3.18
C ARG A 33 -1.15 7.00 -3.34
N ASP A 34 -2.25 6.25 -3.51
CA ASP A 34 -2.25 4.80 -3.57
C ASP A 34 -2.38 4.29 -5.00
N TYR A 35 -1.81 3.13 -5.27
CA TYR A 35 -2.00 2.40 -6.52
C TYR A 35 -2.89 1.20 -6.26
N ARG A 36 -3.90 0.95 -7.11
CA ARG A 36 -4.88 -0.13 -6.92
C ARG A 36 -5.23 -0.81 -8.23
N LEU A 37 -5.72 -2.05 -8.17
CA LEU A 37 -6.33 -2.68 -9.36
C LEU A 37 -7.70 -2.06 -9.64
N GLU A 38 -7.98 -1.80 -10.91
CA GLU A 38 -9.27 -1.26 -11.36
C GLU A 38 -10.44 -2.15 -10.96
N ASP A 39 -10.29 -3.47 -11.15
CA ASP A 39 -11.34 -4.45 -10.85
C ASP A 39 -11.46 -4.79 -9.35
N HIS A 40 -10.43 -4.48 -8.57
CA HIS A 40 -10.33 -4.90 -7.18
C HIS A 40 -9.83 -3.78 -6.27
N ASP A 41 -10.76 -3.02 -5.70
CA ASP A 41 -10.47 -1.94 -4.74
C ASP A 41 -9.72 -2.43 -3.48
N SER A 42 -9.86 -3.71 -3.14
CA SER A 42 -9.13 -4.34 -2.02
C SER A 42 -7.67 -4.69 -2.33
N PHE A 43 -7.26 -4.59 -3.60
CA PHE A 43 -5.90 -4.86 -4.04
C PHE A 43 -5.13 -3.55 -4.19
N VAL A 44 -4.17 -3.33 -3.31
CA VAL A 44 -3.43 -2.08 -3.17
C VAL A 44 -1.93 -2.36 -3.30
N PHE A 45 -1.21 -1.47 -3.99
CA PHE A 45 0.24 -1.46 -4.04
C PHE A 45 0.79 -0.29 -3.23
N ASP A 46 1.72 -0.59 -2.34
CA ASP A 46 2.60 0.38 -1.70
C ASP A 46 3.89 0.46 -2.51
N ARG A 47 3.92 1.37 -3.50
CA ARG A 47 5.07 1.57 -4.40
C ARG A 47 6.32 2.02 -3.65
N ARG A 48 6.20 2.64 -2.49
CA ARG A 48 7.36 3.05 -1.68
C ARG A 48 8.01 1.86 -1.00
N LYS A 49 7.19 0.95 -0.46
CA LYS A 49 7.67 -0.29 0.19
C LYS A 49 7.90 -1.44 -0.79
N GLN A 50 7.56 -1.26 -2.07
CA GLN A 50 7.65 -2.29 -3.10
C GLN A 50 6.87 -3.56 -2.72
N ARG A 51 5.62 -3.35 -2.26
CA ARG A 51 4.74 -4.41 -1.75
C ARG A 51 3.31 -4.26 -2.26
N PHE A 52 2.59 -5.38 -2.29
CA PHE A 52 1.15 -5.39 -2.52
C PHE A 52 0.39 -5.97 -1.32
N TYR A 53 -0.90 -5.62 -1.24
CA TYR A 53 -1.85 -6.07 -0.24
C TYR A 53 -3.18 -6.37 -0.91
N TRP A 54 -3.66 -7.61 -0.78
CA TRP A 54 -5.00 -8.03 -1.17
C TRP A 54 -5.82 -8.29 0.08
N ASN A 55 -6.44 -7.22 0.59
CA ASN A 55 -7.04 -7.21 1.92
C ASN A 55 -8.21 -8.19 2.06
N SER A 56 -9.03 -8.35 1.01
CA SER A 56 -10.17 -9.28 1.02
C SER A 56 -9.77 -10.76 1.04
N GLN A 57 -8.54 -11.08 0.63
CA GLN A 57 -8.00 -12.44 0.64
C GLN A 57 -6.99 -12.67 1.77
N ASN A 58 -6.65 -11.61 2.53
CA ASN A 58 -5.58 -11.62 3.52
C ASN A 58 -4.21 -12.07 2.94
N ILE A 59 -3.92 -11.67 1.69
CA ILE A 59 -2.66 -11.99 1.00
C ILE A 59 -1.84 -10.70 0.87
N SER A 60 -0.53 -10.79 1.08
CA SER A 60 0.39 -9.68 0.82
C SER A 60 1.77 -10.24 0.47
N GLY A 61 2.62 -9.41 -0.14
CA GLY A 61 3.97 -9.85 -0.49
C GLY A 61 4.74 -8.83 -1.29
N ASP A 62 5.93 -9.22 -1.71
CA ASP A 62 6.75 -8.46 -2.64
C ASP A 62 6.48 -8.90 -4.10
N ILE A 63 7.29 -8.42 -5.03
CA ILE A 63 7.17 -8.71 -6.46
C ILE A 63 7.23 -10.21 -6.79
N ILE A 64 7.97 -11.01 -6.00
CA ILE A 64 8.07 -12.47 -6.21
C ILE A 64 6.75 -13.13 -5.83
N GLU A 65 6.16 -12.76 -4.69
CA GLU A 65 4.83 -13.26 -4.33
C GLU A 65 3.75 -12.82 -5.33
N LEU A 66 3.85 -11.59 -5.85
CA LEU A 66 2.95 -11.10 -6.89
C LEU A 66 3.05 -11.97 -8.15
N ALA A 67 4.27 -12.25 -8.60
CA ALA A 67 4.50 -13.10 -9.76
C ALA A 67 4.03 -14.54 -9.56
N LYS A 68 4.22 -15.11 -8.37
CA LYS A 68 3.63 -16.41 -8.02
C LYS A 68 2.11 -16.41 -8.09
N LEU A 69 1.47 -15.30 -7.73
CA LEU A 69 0.03 -15.21 -7.63
C LEU A 69 -0.66 -15.04 -8.99
N PHE A 70 -0.05 -14.29 -9.91
CA PHE A 70 -0.71 -13.88 -11.17
C PHE A 70 0.00 -14.29 -12.46
N PHE A 71 1.32 -14.54 -12.43
CA PHE A 71 2.12 -14.59 -13.66
C PHE A 71 2.79 -15.95 -13.94
N ILE A 72 2.61 -16.93 -13.05
CA ILE A 72 3.08 -18.30 -13.26
C ILE A 72 1.92 -19.28 -13.32
N ASP A 73 2.20 -20.47 -13.83
CA ASP A 73 1.24 -21.56 -13.91
C ASP A 73 0.80 -22.04 -12.51
N LYS A 74 -0.52 -22.07 -12.29
CA LYS A 74 -1.15 -22.50 -11.03
C LYS A 74 -1.06 -24.01 -10.81
N GLU A 75 -0.75 -24.79 -11.85
CA GLU A 75 -0.57 -26.23 -11.74
C GLU A 75 0.75 -26.60 -11.04
N ILE A 76 1.73 -25.69 -11.02
CA ILE A 76 3.01 -25.92 -10.33
C ILE A 76 2.76 -25.92 -8.82
N GLN A 77 2.75 -27.11 -8.21
CA GLN A 77 2.57 -27.26 -6.75
C GLN A 77 3.87 -27.10 -5.97
N ASP A 78 5.02 -27.40 -6.58
CA ASP A 78 6.31 -27.34 -5.89
C ASP A 78 6.77 -25.89 -5.67
N SER A 79 6.97 -25.53 -4.41
CA SER A 79 7.33 -24.17 -4.00
C SER A 79 8.67 -23.69 -4.59
N LYS A 80 9.65 -24.59 -4.79
CA LYS A 80 10.94 -24.23 -5.41
C LYS A 80 10.77 -23.95 -6.90
N GLN A 81 9.98 -24.76 -7.60
CA GLN A 81 9.65 -24.53 -9.00
C GLN A 81 8.84 -23.24 -9.19
N GLN A 82 7.86 -22.95 -8.33
CA GLN A 82 7.13 -21.69 -8.36
C GLN A 82 8.06 -20.49 -8.17
N PHE A 83 8.98 -20.56 -7.20
CA PHE A 83 9.96 -19.51 -6.97
C PHE A 83 10.87 -19.30 -8.19
N LYS A 84 11.36 -20.39 -8.78
CA LYS A 84 12.19 -20.31 -9.99
C LYS A 84 11.42 -19.68 -11.15
N ALA A 85 10.22 -20.17 -11.45
CA ALA A 85 9.37 -19.63 -12.52
C ALA A 85 9.05 -18.15 -12.31
N ALA A 86 8.75 -17.74 -11.08
CA ALA A 86 8.45 -16.35 -10.75
C ALA A 86 9.67 -15.44 -10.96
N THR A 87 10.84 -15.84 -10.46
CA THR A 87 12.08 -15.06 -10.63
C THR A 87 12.51 -14.99 -12.10
N ASP A 88 12.40 -16.09 -12.85
CA ASP A 88 12.69 -16.12 -14.29
C ASP A 88 11.74 -15.19 -15.07
N PHE A 89 10.44 -15.19 -14.73
CA PHE A 89 9.45 -14.31 -15.35
C PHE A 89 9.71 -12.83 -15.06
N ILE A 90 10.06 -12.50 -13.82
CA ILE A 90 10.41 -11.13 -13.41
C ILE A 90 11.63 -10.65 -14.21
N LEU A 91 12.71 -11.43 -14.23
CA LEU A 91 13.95 -11.05 -14.92
C LEU A 91 13.78 -10.93 -16.44
N LYS A 92 12.91 -11.72 -17.06
CA LYS A 92 12.60 -11.61 -18.49
C LYS A 92 11.97 -10.25 -18.85
N ASN A 93 11.37 -9.58 -17.87
CA ASN A 93 10.72 -8.27 -18.03
C ASN A 93 11.53 -7.13 -17.38
N GLU A 94 12.77 -7.38 -16.95
CA GLU A 94 13.63 -6.39 -16.28
C GLU A 94 13.84 -5.15 -17.18
N ASP A 95 14.14 -5.33 -18.48
CA ASP A 95 14.41 -4.23 -19.42
C ASP A 95 13.19 -3.37 -19.76
N LYS A 96 11.98 -3.87 -19.47
CA LYS A 96 10.72 -3.16 -19.73
C LYS A 96 10.21 -2.43 -18.51
N THR A 97 10.87 -2.56 -17.37
CA THR A 97 10.34 -2.10 -16.09
C THR A 97 11.30 -1.13 -15.41
N GLU A 98 10.74 -0.10 -14.78
CA GLU A 98 11.50 0.88 -14.00
C GLU A 98 12.23 0.23 -12.81
N ARG A 99 13.38 0.80 -12.47
CA ARG A 99 14.19 0.36 -11.33
C ARG A 99 13.79 1.11 -10.06
N VAL A 100 13.79 0.41 -8.93
CA VAL A 100 13.45 1.00 -7.62
C VAL A 100 14.38 2.17 -7.27
N GLU A 101 15.67 2.08 -7.65
CA GLU A 101 16.66 3.13 -7.42
C GLU A 101 16.37 4.44 -8.17
N ASN A 102 15.59 4.38 -9.26
CA ASN A 102 15.19 5.54 -10.05
C ASN A 102 13.92 6.21 -9.53
N LEU A 103 13.26 5.63 -8.52
CA LEU A 103 12.01 6.15 -7.98
C LEU A 103 12.28 7.33 -7.05
N HIS A 104 11.69 8.47 -7.39
CA HIS A 104 11.68 9.65 -6.53
C HIS A 104 10.28 9.85 -5.93
N PHE A 105 10.20 9.86 -4.61
CA PHE A 105 8.97 10.12 -3.89
C PHE A 105 9.07 11.46 -3.18
N GLU A 106 8.29 12.43 -3.62
CA GLU A 106 8.11 13.66 -2.88
C GLU A 106 7.18 13.40 -1.69
N THR A 107 7.71 13.61 -0.48
CA THR A 107 6.90 13.72 0.73
C THR A 107 6.72 15.19 1.04
N GLU A 108 5.52 15.70 0.82
CA GLU A 108 5.11 16.95 1.45
C GLU A 108 5.20 16.77 2.97
N LYS A 109 5.87 17.71 3.64
CA LYS A 109 5.79 17.76 5.10
C LYS A 109 4.34 17.92 5.48
N TYR A 110 3.91 17.17 6.50
CA TYR A 110 2.63 17.43 7.14
C TYR A 110 2.60 18.91 7.51
N LYS A 111 1.70 19.65 6.88
CA LYS A 111 1.39 21.00 7.33
C LYS A 111 0.53 20.78 8.55
N ASP A 112 1.04 21.20 9.70
CA ASP A 112 0.19 21.31 10.87
C ASP A 112 -0.96 22.23 10.45
N HIS A 113 -2.15 21.65 10.37
CA HIS A 113 -3.37 22.41 10.33
C HIS A 113 -3.68 22.59 11.81
N PRO A 114 -3.24 23.70 12.45
CA PRO A 114 -3.77 24.01 13.76
C PRO A 114 -5.28 23.93 13.59
N VAL A 115 -5.89 22.99 14.30
CA VAL A 115 -7.34 22.94 14.37
C VAL A 115 -7.69 24.29 14.98
N ASP A 116 -8.32 25.16 14.20
CA ASP A 116 -8.92 26.37 14.74
C ASP A 116 -9.98 25.88 15.72
N TYR A 117 -9.58 25.70 16.98
CA TYR A 117 -10.38 25.11 18.03
C TYR A 117 -11.58 26.01 18.25
N GLN A 118 -12.69 25.68 17.59
CA GLN A 118 -13.97 26.34 17.82
C GLN A 118 -14.62 25.60 18.99
N PRO A 119 -15.24 26.31 19.94
CA PRO A 119 -16.04 25.65 20.97
C PRO A 119 -17.12 24.78 20.34
N LEU A 120 -17.45 23.67 21.01
CA LEU A 120 -18.45 22.73 20.56
C LEU A 120 -19.79 23.46 20.36
N THR A 121 -20.24 23.54 19.12
CA THR A 121 -21.56 24.10 18.82
C THR A 121 -22.65 23.25 19.48
N GLU A 122 -23.79 23.84 19.79
CA GLU A 122 -24.95 23.11 20.34
C GLU A 122 -25.35 21.91 19.45
N LYS A 123 -25.22 22.06 18.12
CA LYS A 123 -25.43 20.99 17.16
C LYS A 123 -24.39 19.87 17.30
N GLY A 124 -23.12 20.21 17.49
CA GLY A 124 -22.04 19.25 17.76
C GLY A 124 -22.29 18.47 19.05
N ARG A 125 -22.71 19.17 20.11
CA ARG A 125 -23.07 18.54 21.39
C ARG A 125 -24.25 17.58 21.26
N ASN A 126 -25.32 18.01 20.58
CA ASN A 126 -26.48 17.16 20.30
C ASN A 126 -26.11 15.96 19.43
N TYR A 127 -25.22 16.10 18.44
CA TYR A 127 -24.73 14.96 17.66
C TYR A 127 -24.01 13.93 18.54
N LEU A 128 -23.12 14.37 19.43
CA LEU A 128 -22.38 13.49 20.33
C LEU A 128 -23.31 12.76 21.32
N LYS A 129 -24.30 13.48 21.86
CA LYS A 129 -25.26 12.94 22.81
C LYS A 129 -26.31 12.04 22.15
N GLU A 130 -26.98 12.54 21.12
CA GLU A 130 -28.19 11.92 20.58
C GLU A 130 -27.89 10.92 19.45
N GLU A 131 -26.86 11.14 18.63
CA GLU A 131 -26.52 10.23 17.54
C GLU A 131 -25.41 9.25 17.93
N ARG A 132 -24.35 9.75 18.56
CA ARG A 132 -23.24 8.90 19.02
C ARG A 132 -23.48 8.27 20.40
N LYS A 133 -24.57 8.65 21.08
CA LYS A 133 -24.99 8.11 22.38
C LYS A 133 -23.89 8.20 23.45
N LEU A 134 -23.04 9.24 23.37
CA LEU A 134 -22.06 9.51 24.41
C LEU A 134 -22.78 10.06 25.64
N PRO A 135 -22.41 9.59 26.85
CA PRO A 135 -23.01 10.10 28.08
C PRO A 135 -22.54 11.54 28.32
N GLU A 136 -23.44 12.38 28.84
CA GLU A 136 -23.20 13.81 29.04
C GLU A 136 -21.90 14.10 29.80
N TRP A 137 -21.63 13.33 30.87
CA TRP A 137 -20.44 13.51 31.71
C TRP A 137 -19.13 13.34 30.93
N LEU A 138 -19.11 12.49 29.90
CA LEU A 138 -17.93 12.25 29.08
C LEU A 138 -17.73 13.38 28.07
N ILE A 139 -18.82 13.93 27.54
CA ILE A 139 -18.80 15.11 26.68
C ILE A 139 -18.28 16.30 27.50
N ASP A 140 -18.79 16.51 28.70
CA ASP A 140 -18.34 17.56 29.63
C ASP A 140 -16.86 17.44 29.99
N TYR A 141 -16.42 16.22 30.32
CA TYR A 141 -15.03 15.95 30.63
C TYR A 141 -14.13 16.28 29.43
N ALA A 142 -14.48 15.79 28.24
CA ALA A 142 -13.69 15.99 27.04
C ALA A 142 -13.64 17.47 26.61
N GLU A 143 -14.75 18.21 26.76
CA GLU A 143 -14.80 19.65 26.47
C GLU A 143 -13.92 20.44 27.46
N LYS A 144 -13.99 20.10 28.76
CA LYS A 144 -13.18 20.73 29.80
C LYS A 144 -11.68 20.49 29.63
N GLU A 145 -11.29 19.28 29.25
CA GLU A 145 -9.89 18.89 29.06
C GLU A 145 -9.33 19.31 27.69
N GLY A 146 -10.12 19.98 26.85
CA GLY A 146 -9.67 20.43 25.53
C GLY A 146 -9.51 19.30 24.51
N LEU A 147 -10.19 18.17 24.71
CA LEU A 147 -10.10 16.97 23.87
C LEU A 147 -11.11 16.99 22.71
N ILE A 148 -12.19 17.77 22.84
CA ILE A 148 -13.21 17.95 21.79
C ILE A 148 -13.55 19.44 21.61
N ALA A 149 -13.54 19.87 20.36
CA ALA A 149 -13.86 21.20 19.88
C ALA A 149 -14.98 21.10 18.85
#